data_AF-A0A6V8ECJ2-F1
#
_entry.id   AF-A0A6V8ECJ2-F1
#
_cell.length_a   1.000
_cell.length_b   1.000
_cell.length_c   1.000
_cell.angle_alpha   90.00
_cell.angle_beta   90.00
_cell.angle_gamma   90.00
#
_symmetry.space_group_name_H-M   'P 1'
#
loop_
_entity.id
_entity.type
_entity.pdbx_description
1 polymer ?
#
loop_
_entity_poly.entity_id
_entity_poly.type
_entity_poly.pdbx_seq_one_letter_code
_entity_poly.pdbx_strand_id
1 'polypeptide(L)'
;MDGDRLNDIAVMAFSGGMDSTSLLLRLLRNGKTVYTIGFNYGQKHLIELSRAQMNIEYLAKQGYDVTHSVVDLSSIMSTFSGSLTSGDKIPQGHYEESQMKSTVVPNRNAIFASILYGYALSLSNK
;
A
#
# COMPACT_ATOMS: atom_id res chain seq x y z
N MET A 1 -30.48 -5.76 4.23
CA MET A 1 -30.30 -6.21 5.63
C MET A 1 -29.04 -7.05 5.58
N ASP A 2 -27.87 -6.38 5.53
CA ASP A 2 -26.59 -6.97 5.08
C ASP A 2 -25.41 -6.57 6.01
N GLY A 3 -25.72 -5.98 7.16
CA GLY A 3 -24.73 -5.41 8.07
C GLY A 3 -23.81 -6.43 8.76
N ASP A 4 -24.26 -7.69 8.91
CA ASP A 4 -23.47 -8.72 9.60
C ASP A 4 -22.31 -9.26 8.75
N ARG A 5 -22.47 -9.40 7.43
CA ARG A 5 -21.36 -9.85 6.56
C ARG A 5 -20.22 -8.82 6.47
N LEU A 6 -20.57 -7.53 6.54
CA LEU A 6 -19.60 -6.44 6.55
C LEU A 6 -18.70 -6.45 7.79
N ASN A 7 -19.19 -6.99 8.92
CA ASN A 7 -18.40 -7.07 10.12
C ASN A 7 -17.25 -8.08 10.00
N ASP A 8 -17.33 -9.09 9.13
CA ASP A 8 -16.36 -10.18 9.08
C ASP A 8 -15.23 -10.01 8.04
N ILE A 9 -15.38 -9.07 7.11
CA ILE A 9 -14.36 -8.78 6.10
C ILE A 9 -13.50 -7.58 6.54
N ALA A 10 -12.19 -7.70 6.42
CA ALA A 10 -11.25 -6.61 6.63
C ALA A 10 -10.36 -6.41 5.41
N VAL A 11 -10.20 -5.15 4.98
CA VAL A 11 -9.28 -4.76 3.90
C VAL A 11 -8.22 -3.83 4.47
N MET A 12 -6.94 -4.11 4.22
CA MET A 12 -5.85 -3.31 4.80
C MET A 12 -4.64 -3.15 3.87
N ALA A 13 -3.93 -2.04 4.02
CA ALA A 13 -2.58 -1.90 3.48
C ALA A 13 -1.64 -2.83 4.24
N PHE A 14 -0.76 -3.51 3.51
CA PHE A 14 0.20 -4.43 4.10
C PHE A 14 1.60 -4.21 3.51
N SER A 15 2.51 -3.71 4.35
CA SER A 15 3.90 -3.44 3.97
C SER A 15 4.86 -4.55 4.38
N GLY A 16 4.40 -5.53 5.18
CA GLY A 16 5.27 -6.53 5.81
C GLY A 16 6.08 -6.01 7.00
N GLY A 17 5.92 -4.73 7.37
CA GLY A 17 6.50 -4.16 8.58
C GLY A 17 5.79 -4.63 9.85
N MET A 18 6.41 -4.34 11.00
CA MET A 18 5.92 -4.76 12.33
C MET A 18 4.46 -4.35 12.55
N ASP A 19 4.13 -3.07 12.41
CA ASP A 19 2.79 -2.55 12.70
C ASP A 19 1.71 -3.19 11.82
N SER A 20 1.96 -3.26 10.51
CA SER A 20 1.02 -3.88 9.55
C SER A 20 0.86 -5.39 9.80
N THR A 21 1.91 -6.06 10.25
CA THR A 21 1.87 -7.50 10.58
C THR A 21 1.12 -7.73 11.90
N SER A 22 1.36 -6.91 12.92
CA SER A 22 0.62 -6.97 14.17
C SER A 22 -0.88 -6.73 13.97
N LEU A 23 -1.25 -5.80 13.09
CA LEU A 23 -2.65 -5.58 12.73
C LEU A 23 -3.26 -6.79 12.01
N LEU A 24 -2.56 -7.36 11.02
CA LEU A 24 -3.00 -8.57 10.31
C LEU A 24 -3.26 -9.72 11.29
N LEU A 25 -2.30 -10.01 12.18
CA LEU A 25 -2.44 -11.07 13.18
C LEU A 25 -3.62 -10.82 14.13
N ARG A 26 -3.86 -9.56 14.52
CA ARG A 26 -5.02 -9.20 15.35
C ARG A 26 -6.34 -9.45 14.64
N LEU A 27 -6.44 -9.11 13.35
CA LEU A 27 -7.65 -9.33 12.55
C LEU A 27 -7.92 -10.84 12.37
N LEU A 28 -6.88 -11.61 12.06
CA LEU A 28 -6.97 -13.07 11.96
C LEU A 28 -7.40 -13.72 13.29
N ARG A 29 -6.79 -13.30 14.41
CA ARG A 29 -7.20 -13.75 15.75
C ARG A 29 -8.68 -13.46 16.05
N ASN A 30 -9.20 -12.37 15.50
CA ASN A 30 -10.61 -11.98 15.65
C ASN A 30 -11.54 -12.67 14.64
N GLY A 31 -11.06 -13.68 13.91
CA GLY A 31 -11.85 -14.46 12.97
C GLY A 31 -12.24 -13.73 11.69
N LYS A 32 -11.55 -12.62 11.35
CA LYS A 32 -11.86 -11.84 10.14
C LYS A 32 -11.29 -12.51 8.89
N THR A 33 -12.05 -12.45 7.79
CA THR A 33 -11.54 -12.71 6.45
C THR A 33 -10.75 -11.49 5.98
N VAL A 34 -9.43 -11.63 5.87
CA VAL A 34 -8.54 -10.49 5.61
C VAL A 34 -8.06 -10.46 4.16
N TYR A 35 -8.25 -9.30 3.53
CA TYR A 35 -7.69 -8.95 2.25
C TYR A 35 -6.62 -7.88 2.45
N THR A 36 -5.45 -8.09 1.86
CA THR A 36 -4.29 -7.21 2.00
C THR A 36 -3.82 -6.67 0.66
N ILE A 37 -3.43 -5.40 0.64
CA ILE A 37 -2.81 -4.75 -0.51
C ILE A 37 -1.42 -4.23 -0.13
N GLY A 38 -0.39 -4.74 -0.79
CA GLY A 38 0.93 -4.10 -0.85
C GLY A 38 0.95 -3.03 -1.94
N PHE A 39 1.59 -1.89 -1.69
CA PHE A 39 1.72 -0.81 -2.67
C PHE A 39 3.17 -0.69 -3.13
N ASN A 40 3.40 -0.90 -4.42
CA ASN A 40 4.63 -0.44 -5.07
C ASN A 40 4.39 0.98 -5.62
N TYR A 41 4.84 2.02 -4.92
CA TYR A 41 4.66 3.40 -5.36
C TYR A 41 5.97 4.04 -5.82
N GLY A 42 6.98 3.22 -6.16
CA GLY A 42 8.32 3.69 -6.49
C GLY A 42 9.20 3.93 -5.25
N GLN A 43 8.89 3.29 -4.11
CA GLN A 43 9.76 3.35 -2.94
C GLN A 43 11.15 2.73 -3.20
N LYS A 44 12.17 3.23 -2.50
CA LYS A 44 13.56 2.77 -2.65
C LYS A 44 13.76 1.29 -2.29
N HIS A 45 12.99 0.76 -1.33
CA HIS A 45 13.20 -0.57 -0.77
C HIS A 45 12.13 -1.57 -1.24
N LEU A 46 12.32 -2.16 -2.42
CA LEU A 46 11.44 -3.21 -2.94
C LEU A 46 11.47 -4.50 -2.10
N ILE A 47 12.52 -4.71 -1.30
CA ILE A 47 12.63 -5.85 -0.37
C ILE A 47 11.48 -5.91 0.63
N GLU A 48 10.83 -4.78 0.94
CA GLU A 48 9.66 -4.73 1.82
C GLU A 48 8.48 -5.51 1.22
N LEU A 49 8.25 -5.42 -0.10
CA LEU A 49 7.18 -6.18 -0.77
C LEU A 49 7.47 -7.69 -0.74
N SER A 50 8.73 -8.08 -0.92
CA SER A 50 9.14 -9.49 -0.77
C SER A 50 8.95 -10.00 0.66
N ARG A 51 9.26 -9.17 1.68
CA ARG A 51 9.02 -9.51 3.08
C ARG A 51 7.53 -9.65 3.40
N ALA A 52 6.69 -8.77 2.86
CA ALA A 52 5.24 -8.89 2.98
C ALA A 52 4.77 -10.24 2.42
N GLN A 53 5.21 -10.59 1.20
CA GLN A 53 4.89 -11.87 0.58
C GLN A 53 5.34 -13.08 1.44
N MET A 54 6.56 -13.06 1.97
CA MET A 54 7.06 -14.12 2.86
C MET A 54 6.22 -14.26 4.14
N ASN A 55 5.73 -13.17 4.72
CA ASN A 55 4.84 -13.22 5.88
C ASN A 55 3.50 -13.90 5.53
N ILE A 56 2.92 -13.60 4.35
CA ILE A 56 1.69 -14.25 3.88
C ILE A 56 1.91 -15.75 3.66
N GLU A 57 3.00 -16.13 3.01
CA GLU A 57 3.35 -17.54 2.79
C GLU A 57 3.57 -18.29 4.10
N TYR A 58 4.20 -17.65 5.08
CA TYR A 58 4.37 -18.22 6.41
C TYR A 58 3.01 -18.45 7.08
N LEU A 59 2.11 -17.46 7.04
CA LEU A 59 0.78 -17.57 7.62
C LEU A 59 -0.07 -18.66 6.95
N ALA A 60 0.02 -18.79 5.63
CA ALA A 60 -0.63 -19.88 4.88
C ALA A 60 -0.16 -21.26 5.36
N LYS A 61 1.14 -21.43 5.61
CA LYS A 61 1.70 -22.68 6.19
C LYS A 61 1.20 -22.95 7.61
N GLN A 62 0.81 -21.92 8.36
CA GLN A 62 0.20 -22.04 9.68
C GLN A 62 -1.33 -22.24 9.64
N GLY A 63 -1.93 -22.34 8.44
CA GLY A 63 -3.36 -22.56 8.26
C GLY A 63 -4.22 -21.30 8.25
N TYR A 64 -3.60 -20.11 8.17
CA TYR A 64 -4.34 -18.85 8.00
C TYR A 64 -4.51 -18.54 6.51
N ASP A 65 -5.74 -18.28 6.10
CA ASP A 65 -6.04 -17.81 4.74
C ASP A 65 -6.06 -16.27 4.70
N VAL A 66 -5.18 -15.70 3.87
CA VAL A 66 -5.09 -14.24 3.65
C VAL A 66 -4.97 -14.00 2.15
N THR A 67 -5.94 -13.29 1.59
CA THR A 67 -5.82 -12.85 0.19
C THR A 67 -4.85 -11.67 0.14
N HIS A 68 -3.74 -11.83 -0.57
CA HIS A 68 -2.74 -10.78 -0.76
C HIS A 68 -2.63 -10.38 -2.22
N SER A 69 -2.55 -9.08 -2.47
CA SER A 69 -2.28 -8.51 -3.79
C SER A 69 -1.28 -7.37 -3.67
N VAL A 70 -0.54 -7.13 -4.75
CA VAL A 70 0.36 -5.98 -4.86
C VAL A 70 -0.13 -5.09 -5.99
N VAL A 71 -0.36 -3.82 -5.69
CA VAL A 71 -0.74 -2.79 -6.65
C VAL A 71 0.48 -1.97 -7.01
N ASP A 72 0.79 -1.90 -8.31
CA ASP A 72 1.83 -1.03 -8.84
C ASP A 72 1.26 0.35 -9.19
N LEU A 73 1.72 1.35 -8.46
CA LEU A 73 1.43 2.77 -8.61
C LEU A 73 2.65 3.56 -9.07
N SER A 74 3.79 2.91 -9.31
CA SER A 74 5.07 3.59 -9.58
C SER A 74 4.98 4.58 -10.75
N SER A 75 4.25 4.22 -11.82
CA SER A 75 4.02 5.07 -12.99
C SER A 75 3.28 6.37 -12.65
N ILE A 76 2.15 6.27 -11.95
CA ILE A 76 1.33 7.43 -11.56
C ILE A 76 2.06 8.27 -10.50
N MET A 77 2.72 7.60 -9.56
CA MET A 77 3.44 8.24 -8.44
C MET A 77 4.64 9.05 -8.93
N SER A 78 5.27 8.63 -10.03
CA SER A 78 6.33 9.40 -10.71
C SER A 78 5.86 10.73 -11.32
N THR A 79 4.56 10.88 -11.61
CA THR A 79 4.01 12.14 -12.15
C THR A 79 3.87 13.20 -11.05
N PHE A 80 3.60 12.79 -9.81
CA PHE A 80 3.50 13.72 -8.67
C PHE A 80 4.87 14.33 -8.28
N SER A 81 5.97 13.62 -8.52
CA SER A 81 7.32 14.15 -8.31
C SER A 81 7.79 15.04 -9.49
N GLY A 82 7.25 14.85 -10.69
CA GLY A 82 7.57 15.62 -11.89
C GLY A 82 6.86 16.97 -12.04
N SER A 83 5.74 17.22 -11.34
CA SER A 83 4.93 18.44 -11.53
C SER A 83 5.49 19.73 -10.92
N LEU A 84 6.70 19.73 -10.34
CA LEU A 84 7.42 20.95 -9.94
C LEU A 84 8.13 21.64 -11.13
N THR A 85 7.99 21.15 -12.36
CA THR A 85 8.51 21.82 -13.57
C THR A 85 7.39 22.47 -14.37
N SER A 86 6.67 23.40 -13.75
CA SER A 86 5.92 24.42 -14.49
C SER A 86 6.92 25.49 -14.96
N GLY A 87 7.39 25.38 -16.20
CA GLY A 87 7.56 26.48 -17.15
C GLY A 87 8.50 27.68 -16.88
N ASP A 88 9.07 27.88 -15.68
CA ASP A 88 9.89 29.08 -15.42
C ASP A 88 11.39 28.78 -15.36
N LYS A 89 12.14 29.58 -16.13
CA LYS A 89 13.59 29.55 -16.39
C LYS A 89 14.44 28.96 -15.26
N ILE A 90 15.16 27.89 -15.56
CA ILE A 90 16.18 27.28 -14.70
C ILE A 90 17.46 28.17 -14.72
N PRO A 91 17.92 28.75 -13.59
CA PRO A 91 19.21 29.40 -13.52
C PRO A 91 20.34 28.35 -13.56
N GLN A 92 21.37 28.59 -14.37
CA GLN A 92 22.58 27.77 -14.40
C GLN A 92 23.36 27.93 -13.08
N GLY A 93 23.31 26.92 -12.21
CA GLY A 93 24.10 26.87 -10.98
C GLY A 93 24.01 25.51 -10.30
N HIS A 94 25.16 24.81 -10.26
CA HIS A 94 25.50 23.65 -9.44
C HIS A 94 24.40 22.62 -9.12
N TYR A 95 24.26 21.65 -10.04
CA TYR A 95 23.34 20.50 -10.00
C TYR A 95 23.81 19.34 -9.11
N GLU A 96 24.12 19.58 -7.83
CA GLU A 96 24.38 18.47 -6.88
C GLU A 96 23.29 18.33 -5.81
N GLU A 97 22.50 19.38 -5.52
CA GLU A 97 21.38 19.29 -4.56
C GLU A 97 20.07 18.79 -5.18
N SER A 98 19.86 18.93 -6.50
CA SER A 98 18.60 18.56 -7.14
C SER A 98 18.34 17.05 -7.28
N GLN A 99 19.36 16.22 -7.04
CA GLN A 99 19.19 14.75 -6.95
C GLN A 99 18.68 14.28 -5.58
N MET A 100 18.50 15.19 -4.61
CA MET A 100 17.78 14.96 -3.37
C MET A 100 16.33 15.44 -3.42
N LYS A 101 15.69 15.43 -4.61
CA LYS A 101 14.25 15.68 -4.75
C LYS A 101 13.44 14.53 -4.16
N SER A 102 13.17 14.67 -2.85
CA SER A 102 12.02 14.19 -2.10
C SER A 102 11.28 12.98 -2.71
N THR A 103 11.57 11.78 -2.19
CA THR A 103 10.71 10.59 -2.34
C THR A 103 9.38 10.69 -1.58
N VAL A 104 9.03 11.88 -1.07
CA VAL A 104 7.77 12.11 -0.39
C VAL A 104 6.72 12.41 -1.44
N VAL A 105 5.99 11.37 -1.84
CA VAL A 105 4.77 11.59 -2.61
C VAL A 105 3.77 12.31 -1.71
N PRO A 106 3.33 13.53 -2.08
CA PRO A 106 2.35 14.26 -1.29
C PRO A 106 1.11 13.41 -1.07
N ASN A 107 0.71 13.28 0.19
CA ASN A 107 -0.52 12.60 0.59
C ASN A 107 -0.71 11.15 0.06
N ARG A 108 0.39 10.37 -0.05
CA ARG A 108 0.33 8.95 -0.49
C ARG A 108 -0.69 8.11 0.31
N ASN A 109 -0.85 8.39 1.61
CA ASN A 109 -1.74 7.64 2.47
C ASN A 109 -3.21 7.86 2.10
N ALA A 110 -3.62 9.05 1.62
CA ALA A 110 -4.97 9.26 1.13
C ALA A 110 -5.24 8.52 -0.18
N ILE A 111 -4.24 8.40 -1.05
CA ILE A 111 -4.32 7.59 -2.27
C ILE A 111 -4.52 6.12 -1.88
N PHE A 112 -3.69 5.59 -0.99
CA PHE A 112 -3.81 4.21 -0.51
C PHE A 112 -5.16 3.96 0.16
N ALA A 113 -5.60 4.87 1.03
CA ALA A 113 -6.90 4.76 1.69
C ALA A 113 -8.06 4.75 0.68
N SER A 114 -8.01 5.60 -0.34
CA SER A 114 -9.01 5.62 -1.42
C SER A 114 -9.07 4.30 -2.19
N ILE A 115 -7.90 3.71 -2.50
CA ILE A 115 -7.81 2.41 -3.18
C ILE A 115 -8.38 1.30 -2.28
N LEU A 116 -7.97 1.25 -1.00
CA LEU A 116 -8.47 0.27 -0.04
C LEU A 116 -9.99 0.38 0.12
N TYR A 117 -10.52 1.59 0.21
CA TYR A 117 -11.95 1.85 0.31
C TYR A 117 -12.70 1.36 -0.94
N GLY A 118 -12.21 1.70 -2.14
CA GLY A 118 -12.79 1.20 -3.39
C GLY A 118 -12.77 -0.32 -3.48
N TYR A 119 -11.68 -0.95 -3.03
CA TYR A 119 -11.59 -2.40 -3.00
C TYR A 119 -12.56 -3.02 -1.99
N ALA A 120 -12.66 -2.46 -0.78
CA ALA A 120 -13.62 -2.90 0.23
C ALA A 120 -15.07 -2.81 -0.27
N LEU A 121 -15.44 -1.72 -0.95
CA LEU A 121 -16.75 -1.59 -1.60
C LEU A 121 -16.98 -2.66 -2.67
N SER A 122 -15.96 -2.96 -3.49
CA SER A 122 -16.06 -3.99 -4.54
C SER A 122 -16.28 -5.40 -3.98
N LEU A 123 -15.81 -5.66 -2.76
CA LEU A 123 -16.02 -6.91 -2.04
C LEU A 123 -17.40 -6.94 -1.36
N SER A 124 -17.87 -5.80 -0.85
CA SER A 124 -19.20 -5.68 -0.23
C SER A 124 -20.35 -5.84 -1.21
N ASN A 125 -20.13 -5.52 -2.49
CA ASN A 125 -21.16 -5.59 -3.52
C ASN A 125 -21.25 -6.99 -4.19
N LYS A 126 -20.50 -7.98 -3.70
CA LYS A 126 -20.57 -9.39 -4.11
C LYS A 126 -21.38 -10.20 -3.10
#